data_AF-A0A395LIL4-F1
#
_entry.id   AF-A0A395LIL4-F1
#
_cell.length_a   1.000
_cell.length_b   1.000
_cell.length_c   1.000
_cell.angle_alpha   90.00
_cell.angle_beta   90.00
_cell.angle_gamma   90.00
#
_symmetry.space_group_name_H-M   'P 1'
#
loop_
_entity.id
_entity.type
_entity.pdbx_description
1 polymer ?
#
loop_
_entity_poly.entity_id
_entity_poly.type
_entity_poly.pdbx_seq_one_letter_code
_entity_poly.pdbx_strand_id
1 'polypeptide(L)'
;MIEARSALFDWLCGAPHGRAPQPNLEAEQWNWIAQTAREHRLRALLHCVIRDAAPGDFPDDFAAACERAFRKQSRRWLAWQAAMVVIGGALRDESIDHVFLKGAALNLVAYPEGGQRPLRDLDLLVRPPDAERAQRIIMSMGYRRLPGVPEEITSAAYQMPLLRHPRSGLAVEVHRALIRTDRFDFRALASMLLETAQDHDIAAKPVRCAAPIPLYCHLLLHAGLKSRFDCGPLVLADLAFLHARYPELRDEFARAAQSFGLARTEALLSQVLIRHSSLAKRAGSNPAPVSRGLVDHVAALLVLPPDTIRARKFARDLQEDRPLGRKLLALLAGALRPSRAKISAATGIDADARLVWLHYPAWLFDRSRLILAGKADRGFRSEVNRDLELHQWLAADLQAADDRGQE
;
A
#
# COMPACT_ATOMS: atom_id res chain seq x y z
N MET A 1 1.62 -2.61 24.29
CA MET A 1 1.59 -2.42 22.81
C MET A 1 1.64 -3.69 21.98
N ILE A 2 2.48 -4.69 22.31
CA ILE A 2 2.58 -5.95 21.55
C ILE A 2 1.23 -6.68 21.47
N GLU A 3 0.49 -6.76 22.57
CA GLU A 3 -0.84 -7.38 22.64
C GLU A 3 -1.86 -6.67 21.75
N ALA A 4 -1.94 -5.34 21.82
CA ALA A 4 -2.81 -4.53 20.97
C ALA A 4 -2.55 -4.75 19.47
N ARG A 5 -1.27 -4.84 19.08
CA ARG A 5 -0.86 -5.18 17.71
C ARG A 5 -1.26 -6.61 17.34
N SER A 6 -1.05 -7.57 18.25
CA SER A 6 -1.44 -8.96 18.03
C SER A 6 -2.93 -9.06 17.76
N ALA A 7 -3.75 -8.45 18.62
CA ALA A 7 -5.21 -8.44 18.46
C ALA A 7 -5.64 -7.82 17.12
N LEU A 8 -5.05 -6.66 16.75
CA LEU A 8 -5.32 -6.05 15.46
C LEU A 8 -4.98 -6.99 14.30
N PHE A 9 -3.85 -7.71 14.38
CA PHE A 9 -3.45 -8.66 13.33
C PHE A 9 -4.35 -9.90 13.30
N ASP A 10 -4.78 -10.41 14.46
CA ASP A 10 -5.74 -11.50 14.55
C ASP A 10 -7.06 -11.12 13.85
N TRP A 11 -7.53 -9.89 14.05
CA TRP A 11 -8.71 -9.37 13.36
C TRP A 11 -8.53 -9.23 11.85
N LEU A 12 -7.37 -8.73 11.40
CA LEU A 12 -7.11 -8.55 9.96
C LEU A 12 -6.92 -9.89 9.24
N CYS A 13 -6.14 -10.81 9.82
CA CYS A 13 -5.85 -12.12 9.25
C CYS A 13 -7.04 -13.09 9.39
N GLY A 14 -7.90 -12.89 10.40
CA GLY A 14 -9.13 -13.67 10.63
C GLY A 14 -10.37 -13.10 9.91
N ALA A 15 -10.30 -11.90 9.34
CA ALA A 15 -11.43 -11.22 8.72
C ALA A 15 -12.25 -12.05 7.71
N PRO A 16 -11.64 -12.90 6.86
CA PRO A 16 -12.40 -13.76 5.94
C PRO A 16 -13.35 -14.76 6.61
N HIS A 17 -13.22 -15.01 7.91
CA HIS A 17 -14.03 -15.96 8.67
C HIS A 17 -15.05 -15.30 9.61
N GLY A 18 -15.18 -13.97 9.54
CA GLY A 18 -16.25 -13.25 10.23
C GLY A 18 -16.20 -13.29 11.76
N ARG A 19 -15.05 -13.64 12.37
CA ARG A 19 -14.94 -13.68 13.83
C ARG A 19 -13.61 -13.15 14.33
N ALA A 20 -13.68 -12.06 15.08
CA ALA A 20 -12.59 -11.56 15.88
C ALA A 20 -12.53 -12.30 17.22
N PRO A 21 -11.37 -12.83 17.66
CA PRO A 21 -11.19 -13.10 19.07
C PRO A 21 -11.31 -11.79 19.85
N GLN A 22 -11.95 -11.83 21.03
CA GLN A 22 -11.94 -10.71 21.96
C GLN A 22 -10.61 -10.69 22.72
N PRO A 23 -9.81 -9.63 22.58
CA PRO A 23 -8.65 -9.44 23.42
C PRO A 23 -9.08 -8.75 24.73
N ASN A 24 -8.53 -9.17 25.86
CA ASN A 24 -8.59 -8.37 27.08
C ASN A 24 -7.58 -7.22 26.92
N LEU A 25 -8.07 -6.00 26.65
CA LEU A 25 -7.22 -4.84 26.37
C LEU A 25 -7.51 -3.68 27.33
N GLU A 26 -6.42 -3.06 27.78
CA GLU A 26 -6.45 -1.84 28.57
C GLU A 26 -6.84 -0.61 27.73
N ALA A 27 -7.27 0.46 28.40
CA ALA A 27 -7.71 1.70 27.72
C ALA A 27 -6.65 2.30 26.78
N GLU A 28 -5.36 2.25 27.17
CA GLU A 28 -4.26 2.73 26.33
C GLU A 28 -4.11 1.89 25.05
N GLN A 29 -4.30 0.58 25.15
CA GLN A 29 -4.22 -0.34 24.02
C GLN A 29 -5.37 -0.10 23.03
N TRP A 30 -6.58 0.15 23.53
CA TRP A 30 -7.72 0.57 22.71
C TRP A 30 -7.49 1.90 22.00
N ASN A 31 -6.94 2.90 22.70
CA ASN A 31 -6.61 4.19 22.12
C ASN A 31 -5.61 4.05 20.96
N TRP A 32 -4.59 3.22 21.14
CA TRP A 32 -3.65 2.92 20.08
C TRP A 32 -4.31 2.23 18.89
N ILE A 33 -5.13 1.19 19.11
CA ILE A 33 -5.88 0.51 18.04
C ILE A 33 -6.73 1.52 17.27
N ALA A 34 -7.47 2.38 17.98
CA ALA A 34 -8.34 3.39 17.36
C ALA A 34 -7.56 4.40 16.51
N GLN A 35 -6.34 4.75 16.93
CA GLN A 35 -5.41 5.60 16.21
C GLN A 35 -4.82 4.88 14.98
N THR A 36 -4.26 3.68 15.15
CA THR A 36 -3.69 2.86 14.08
C THR A 36 -4.73 2.54 13.01
N ALA A 37 -5.95 2.17 13.42
CA ALA A 37 -7.06 1.91 12.50
C ALA A 37 -7.45 3.16 11.69
N ARG A 38 -7.32 4.36 12.27
CA ARG A 38 -7.54 5.63 11.55
C ARG A 38 -6.43 5.88 10.53
N GLU A 39 -5.18 5.82 10.97
CA GLU A 39 -4.00 6.20 10.18
C GLU A 39 -3.79 5.24 9.01
N HIS A 40 -3.99 3.94 9.23
CA HIS A 40 -3.91 2.92 8.20
C HIS A 40 -5.26 2.62 7.52
N ARG A 41 -6.31 3.40 7.81
CA ARG A 41 -7.64 3.33 7.17
C ARG A 41 -8.38 2.01 7.37
N LEU A 42 -8.08 1.24 8.41
CA LEU A 42 -8.61 -0.09 8.67
C LEU A 42 -10.07 -0.09 9.16
N ARG A 43 -10.58 1.05 9.62
CA ARG A 43 -11.92 1.17 10.25
C ARG A 43 -13.07 0.56 9.46
N ALA A 44 -13.08 0.71 8.13
CA ALA A 44 -14.13 0.12 7.29
C ALA A 44 -14.08 -1.42 7.31
N LEU A 45 -12.89 -2.00 7.23
CA LEU A 45 -12.68 -3.44 7.33
C LEU A 45 -13.02 -3.94 8.74
N LEU A 46 -12.56 -3.22 9.78
CA LEU A 46 -12.81 -3.60 11.17
C LEU A 46 -14.29 -3.59 11.51
N HIS A 47 -15.10 -2.71 10.91
CA HIS A 47 -16.56 -2.78 11.05
C HIS A 47 -17.11 -4.16 10.67
N CYS A 48 -16.70 -4.71 9.52
CA CYS A 48 -17.15 -6.04 9.08
C CYS A 48 -16.68 -7.18 10.01
N VAL A 49 -15.58 -6.96 10.73
CA VAL A 49 -15.06 -7.95 11.69
C VAL A 49 -15.82 -7.91 13.02
N ILE A 50 -16.30 -6.74 13.44
CA ILE A 50 -16.86 -6.52 14.78
C ILE A 50 -18.37 -6.30 14.81
N ARG A 51 -19.04 -6.08 13.67
CA ARG A 51 -20.47 -5.72 13.63
C ARG A 51 -21.41 -6.78 14.22
N ASP A 52 -20.98 -8.03 14.23
CA ASP A 52 -21.74 -9.17 14.76
C ASP A 52 -21.33 -9.53 16.20
N ALA A 53 -20.50 -8.69 16.83
CA ALA A 53 -20.11 -8.83 18.23
C ALA A 53 -21.25 -8.46 19.18
N ALA A 54 -21.23 -9.02 20.40
CA ALA A 54 -22.22 -8.69 21.41
C ALA A 54 -22.03 -7.25 21.91
N PRO A 55 -23.10 -6.58 22.39
CA PRO A 55 -22.99 -5.28 23.03
C PRO A 55 -21.98 -5.32 24.19
N GLY A 56 -21.05 -4.35 24.22
CA GLY A 56 -20.00 -4.27 25.23
C GLY A 56 -18.67 -4.98 24.87
N ASP A 57 -18.63 -5.75 23.78
CA ASP A 57 -17.41 -6.44 23.32
C ASP A 57 -16.33 -5.47 22.81
N PHE A 58 -16.75 -4.31 22.32
CA PHE A 58 -15.91 -3.26 21.77
C PHE A 58 -16.36 -1.90 22.32
N PRO A 59 -15.45 -0.93 22.54
CA PRO A 59 -15.85 0.42 22.93
C PRO A 59 -16.82 1.03 21.92
N ASP A 60 -17.96 1.57 22.39
CA ASP A 60 -19.03 2.08 21.54
C ASP A 60 -18.55 3.15 20.54
N ASP A 61 -17.69 4.06 21.00
CA ASP A 61 -17.11 5.11 20.16
C ASP A 61 -16.26 4.53 19.01
N PHE A 62 -15.54 3.44 19.28
CA PHE A 62 -14.72 2.75 18.29
C PHE A 62 -15.60 2.02 17.27
N ALA A 63 -16.61 1.28 17.73
CA ALA A 63 -17.58 0.60 16.87
C ALA A 63 -18.32 1.61 15.96
N ALA A 64 -18.82 2.70 16.52
CA ALA A 64 -19.50 3.75 15.76
C ALA A 64 -18.56 4.46 14.77
N ALA A 65 -17.29 4.67 15.12
CA ALA A 65 -16.30 5.20 14.18
C ALA A 65 -15.99 4.25 13.01
N CYS A 66 -15.97 2.93 13.28
CA CYS A 66 -15.80 1.91 12.25
C CYS A 66 -17.00 1.86 11.31
N GLU A 67 -18.22 1.86 11.84
CA GLU A 67 -19.45 1.89 11.05
C GLU A 67 -19.52 3.12 10.14
N ARG A 68 -19.25 4.33 10.67
CA ARG A 68 -19.20 5.56 9.87
C ARG A 68 -18.20 5.46 8.72
N ALA A 69 -17.03 4.85 8.97
CA ALA A 69 -16.01 4.64 7.95
C ALA A 69 -16.46 3.64 6.88
N PHE A 70 -17.10 2.54 7.27
CA PHE A 70 -17.65 1.55 6.34
C PHE A 70 -18.75 2.14 5.46
N ARG A 71 -19.72 2.85 6.03
CA ARG A 71 -20.78 3.55 5.28
C ARG A 71 -20.20 4.53 4.27
N LYS A 72 -19.15 5.28 4.66
CA LYS A 72 -18.45 6.21 3.77
C LYS A 72 -17.74 5.47 2.63
N GLN A 73 -17.05 4.37 2.91
CA GLN A 73 -16.36 3.60 1.87
C GLN A 73 -17.31 2.87 0.94
N SER A 74 -18.43 2.36 1.44
CA SER A 74 -19.47 1.73 0.63
C SER A 74 -20.03 2.72 -0.40
N ARG A 75 -20.33 3.97 0.01
CA ARG A 75 -20.75 5.04 -0.92
C ARG A 75 -19.67 5.39 -1.94
N ARG A 76 -18.41 5.50 -1.50
CA ARG A 76 -17.28 5.79 -2.40
C ARG A 76 -17.01 4.64 -3.36
N TRP A 77 -17.25 3.40 -2.96
CA TRP A 77 -17.08 2.22 -3.79
C TRP A 77 -17.97 2.27 -5.03
N LEU A 78 -19.23 2.69 -4.90
CA LEU A 78 -20.12 2.93 -6.05
C LEU A 78 -19.53 3.95 -7.04
N ALA A 79 -18.94 5.03 -6.53
CA ALA A 79 -18.28 6.04 -7.37
C ALA A 79 -17.00 5.50 -8.04
N TRP A 80 -16.24 4.64 -7.36
CA TRP A 80 -15.09 3.96 -7.94
C TRP A 80 -15.49 2.97 -9.03
N GLN A 81 -16.54 2.19 -8.81
CA GLN A 81 -17.08 1.27 -9.81
C GLN A 81 -17.52 2.01 -11.08
N ALA A 82 -18.26 3.12 -10.94
CA ALA A 82 -18.64 3.95 -12.07
C ALA A 82 -17.41 4.51 -12.81
N ALA A 83 -16.40 4.99 -12.08
CA ALA A 83 -15.15 5.47 -12.68
C ALA A 83 -14.39 4.36 -13.39
N MET A 84 -14.35 3.15 -12.85
CA MET A 84 -13.69 1.99 -13.47
C MET A 84 -14.37 1.60 -14.80
N VAL A 85 -15.70 1.61 -14.85
CA VAL A 85 -16.46 1.36 -16.08
C VAL A 85 -16.18 2.44 -17.14
N VAL A 86 -16.24 3.72 -16.77
CA VAL A 86 -16.02 4.83 -17.70
C VAL A 86 -14.58 4.87 -18.22
N ILE A 87 -13.60 4.78 -17.31
CA ILE A 87 -12.18 4.80 -17.67
C ILE A 87 -11.82 3.56 -18.48
N GLY A 88 -12.21 2.38 -18.02
CA GLY A 88 -11.89 1.12 -18.70
C GLY A 88 -12.53 1.03 -20.08
N GLY A 89 -13.78 1.51 -20.24
CA GLY A 89 -14.45 1.61 -21.54
C GLY A 89 -13.68 2.49 -22.51
N ALA A 90 -13.37 3.72 -22.13
CA ALA A 90 -12.68 4.66 -23.01
C ALA A 90 -11.24 4.23 -23.38
N LEU A 91 -10.52 3.56 -22.48
CA LEU A 91 -9.21 3.00 -22.81
C LEU A 91 -9.34 1.85 -23.81
N ARG A 92 -10.39 1.03 -23.69
CA ARG A 92 -10.69 -0.07 -24.61
C ARG A 92 -11.08 0.43 -25.99
N ASP A 93 -11.90 1.48 -26.08
CA ASP A 93 -12.28 2.13 -27.36
C ASP A 93 -11.06 2.67 -28.11
N GLU A 94 -10.01 3.03 -27.37
CA GLU A 94 -8.72 3.48 -27.86
C GLU A 94 -7.70 2.33 -28.01
N SER A 95 -8.10 1.07 -27.87
CA SER A 95 -7.22 -0.11 -27.97
C SER A 95 -6.01 -0.05 -27.02
N ILE A 96 -6.17 0.54 -25.82
CA ILE A 96 -5.14 0.56 -24.78
C ILE A 96 -5.33 -0.66 -23.87
N ASP A 97 -4.35 -1.55 -23.90
CA ASP A 97 -4.25 -2.67 -22.98
C ASP A 97 -4.03 -2.16 -21.55
N HIS A 98 -4.94 -2.54 -20.65
CA HIS A 98 -4.99 -2.02 -19.29
C HIS A 98 -5.54 -3.02 -18.29
N VAL A 99 -5.15 -2.85 -17.03
CA VAL A 99 -5.64 -3.64 -15.91
C VAL A 99 -5.74 -2.79 -14.64
N PHE A 100 -6.88 -2.86 -13.95
CA PHE A 100 -7.00 -2.30 -12.61
C PHE A 100 -6.30 -3.20 -11.59
N LEU A 101 -5.54 -2.58 -10.69
CA LEU A 101 -4.66 -3.26 -9.75
C LEU A 101 -5.12 -3.09 -8.29
N LYS A 102 -4.43 -3.82 -7.41
CA LYS A 102 -4.46 -3.68 -5.95
C LYS A 102 -5.89 -3.55 -5.42
N GLY A 103 -6.24 -2.41 -4.84
CA GLY A 103 -7.49 -2.24 -4.12
C GLY A 103 -8.74 -2.33 -4.95
N ALA A 104 -8.70 -1.87 -6.19
CA ALA A 104 -9.82 -1.98 -7.10
C ALA A 104 -10.06 -3.44 -7.48
N ALA A 105 -8.99 -4.14 -7.89
CA ALA A 105 -9.05 -5.57 -8.19
C ALA A 105 -9.49 -6.38 -6.96
N LEU A 106 -8.86 -6.18 -5.80
CA LEU A 106 -9.17 -6.93 -4.57
C LEU A 106 -10.62 -6.80 -4.11
N ASN A 107 -11.23 -5.62 -4.24
CA ASN A 107 -12.66 -5.46 -3.92
C ASN A 107 -13.59 -6.27 -4.83
N LEU A 108 -13.15 -6.60 -6.05
CA LEU A 108 -13.95 -7.42 -6.98
C LEU A 108 -13.59 -8.91 -6.90
N VAL A 109 -12.30 -9.25 -6.70
CA VAL A 109 -11.83 -10.63 -6.83
C VAL A 109 -11.74 -11.38 -5.51
N ALA A 110 -11.66 -10.70 -4.37
CA ALA A 110 -11.36 -11.33 -3.09
C ALA A 110 -12.31 -10.94 -1.94
N TYR A 111 -12.64 -9.65 -1.80
CA TYR A 111 -13.48 -9.19 -0.70
C TYR A 111 -14.97 -9.45 -0.99
N PRO A 112 -15.74 -10.01 -0.05
CA PRO A 112 -17.15 -10.35 -0.26
C PRO A 112 -18.09 -9.13 -0.30
N GLU A 113 -17.72 -8.02 0.34
CA GLU A 113 -18.60 -6.86 0.49
C GLU A 113 -17.99 -5.58 -0.09
N GLY A 114 -18.80 -4.85 -0.86
CA GLY A 114 -18.42 -3.58 -1.44
C GLY A 114 -18.11 -2.53 -0.38
N GLY A 115 -16.90 -1.94 -0.41
CA GLY A 115 -16.47 -0.93 0.54
C GLY A 115 -15.82 -1.47 1.81
N GLN A 116 -15.76 -2.80 1.99
CA GLN A 116 -15.03 -3.46 3.07
C GLN A 116 -13.54 -3.15 2.99
N ARG A 117 -12.92 -3.31 1.81
CA ARG A 117 -11.53 -2.94 1.59
C ARG A 117 -11.44 -1.45 1.22
N PRO A 118 -10.84 -0.59 2.06
CA PRO A 118 -10.76 0.83 1.78
C PRO A 118 -9.88 1.16 0.56
N LEU A 119 -10.39 1.97 -0.37
CA LEU A 119 -9.59 2.58 -1.45
C LEU A 119 -9.28 4.05 -1.20
N ARG A 120 -8.11 4.49 -1.66
CA ARG A 120 -7.71 5.90 -1.73
C ARG A 120 -7.66 6.40 -3.17
N ASP A 121 -7.22 5.54 -4.07
CA ASP A 121 -6.91 5.77 -5.47
C ASP A 121 -7.31 4.52 -6.29
N LEU A 122 -7.47 4.69 -7.60
CA LEU A 122 -7.47 3.60 -8.57
C LEU A 122 -6.07 3.46 -9.15
N ASP A 123 -5.44 2.32 -8.92
CA ASP A 123 -4.22 1.93 -9.60
C ASP A 123 -4.57 1.29 -10.94
N LEU A 124 -4.07 1.86 -12.03
CA LEU A 124 -4.23 1.36 -13.39
C LEU A 124 -2.86 1.06 -13.99
N LEU A 125 -2.61 -0.16 -14.44
CA LEU A 125 -1.40 -0.49 -15.20
C LEU A 125 -1.73 -0.53 -16.69
N VAL A 126 -0.85 0.06 -17.49
CA VAL A 126 -0.88 0.02 -18.96
C VAL A 126 0.51 -0.32 -19.48
N ARG A 127 0.61 -0.66 -20.77
CA ARG A 127 1.91 -0.83 -21.43
C ARG A 127 2.69 0.49 -21.41
N PRO A 128 4.03 0.48 -21.25
CA PRO A 128 4.82 1.71 -21.14
C PRO A 128 4.61 2.74 -22.26
N PRO A 129 4.51 2.34 -23.55
CA PRO A 129 4.25 3.28 -24.64
C PRO A 129 2.90 3.99 -24.55
N ASP A 130 1.90 3.38 -23.92
CA ASP A 130 0.53 3.90 -23.83
C ASP A 130 0.30 4.82 -22.63
N ALA A 131 1.24 4.90 -21.69
CA ALA A 131 1.05 5.60 -20.40
C ALA A 131 0.64 7.08 -20.55
N GLU A 132 1.28 7.80 -21.48
CA GLU A 132 0.94 9.20 -21.75
C GLU A 132 -0.41 9.36 -22.46
N ARG A 133 -0.74 8.44 -23.36
CA ARG A 133 -2.01 8.42 -24.07
C ARG A 133 -3.16 8.10 -23.11
N ALA A 134 -3.00 7.09 -22.25
CA ALA A 134 -3.94 6.74 -21.20
C ALA A 134 -4.17 7.92 -20.23
N GLN A 135 -3.10 8.60 -19.81
CA GLN A 135 -3.23 9.79 -18.96
C GLN A 135 -4.04 10.91 -19.65
N ARG A 136 -3.79 11.18 -20.94
CA ARG A 136 -4.53 12.18 -21.71
C ARG A 136 -6.01 11.84 -21.85
N ILE A 137 -6.34 10.57 -22.08
CA ILE A 137 -7.74 10.08 -22.14
C ILE A 137 -8.44 10.30 -20.80
N ILE A 138 -7.82 9.94 -19.67
CA ILE A 138 -8.42 10.16 -18.36
C ILE A 138 -8.58 11.67 -18.07
N MET A 139 -7.64 12.51 -18.50
CA MET A 139 -7.73 13.97 -18.35
C MET A 139 -8.85 14.59 -19.20
N SER A 140 -9.17 14.04 -20.37
CA SER A 140 -10.29 14.52 -21.19
C SER A 140 -11.66 14.29 -20.52
N MET A 141 -11.75 13.30 -19.61
CA MET A 141 -12.92 13.05 -18.75
C MET A 141 -13.06 14.01 -17.57
N GLY A 142 -12.24 15.08 -17.51
CA GLY A 142 -12.31 16.09 -16.46
C GLY A 142 -11.40 15.84 -15.26
N TYR A 143 -10.58 14.80 -15.28
CA TYR A 143 -9.50 14.66 -14.29
C TYR A 143 -8.40 15.70 -14.51
N ARG A 144 -7.72 16.07 -13.43
CA ARG A 144 -6.64 17.05 -13.43
C ARG A 144 -5.43 16.52 -12.67
N ARG A 145 -4.23 16.85 -13.13
CA ARG A 145 -2.99 16.60 -12.38
C ARG A 145 -3.04 17.42 -11.09
N LEU A 146 -2.60 16.83 -9.98
CA LEU A 146 -2.45 17.60 -8.74
C LEU A 146 -1.27 18.58 -8.87
N PRO A 147 -1.43 19.85 -8.45
CA PRO A 147 -0.35 20.84 -8.52
C PRO A 147 0.79 20.48 -7.55
N GLY A 148 2.04 20.74 -7.99
CA GLY A 148 3.22 20.66 -7.12
C GLY A 148 4.03 19.36 -7.18
N VAL A 149 3.79 18.48 -8.15
CA VAL A 149 4.72 17.39 -8.50
C VAL A 149 5.55 17.85 -9.70
N PRO A 150 6.86 18.15 -9.57
CA PRO A 150 7.69 18.57 -10.68
C PRO A 150 7.69 17.55 -11.82
N GLU A 151 7.46 18.02 -13.04
CA GLU A 151 7.37 17.20 -14.25
C GLU A 151 8.69 16.47 -14.57
N GLU A 152 9.82 17.05 -14.19
CA GLU A 152 11.18 16.49 -14.32
C GLU A 152 11.42 15.21 -13.48
N ILE A 153 10.58 14.93 -12.48
CA ILE A 153 10.65 13.68 -11.69
C ILE A 153 9.89 12.52 -12.39
N THR A 154 9.09 12.83 -13.42
CA THR A 154 8.05 11.94 -13.94
C THR A 154 8.48 11.14 -15.18
N SER A 155 9.44 11.63 -15.99
CA SER A 155 9.87 10.93 -17.21
C SER A 155 10.65 9.63 -16.93
N ALA A 156 11.28 9.51 -15.75
CA ALA A 156 11.96 8.31 -15.27
C ALA A 156 11.18 7.55 -14.16
N ALA A 157 9.88 7.85 -13.99
CA ALA A 157 9.05 7.25 -12.96
C ALA A 157 8.25 6.05 -13.50
N TYR A 158 8.16 4.99 -12.69
CA TYR A 158 7.32 3.82 -12.97
C TYR A 158 5.81 4.16 -13.05
N GLN A 159 5.42 5.36 -12.62
CA GLN A 159 4.05 5.87 -12.62
C GLN A 159 4.00 7.31 -13.14
N MET A 160 2.86 7.67 -13.71
CA MET A 160 2.51 9.01 -14.16
C MET A 160 2.04 9.88 -12.98
N PRO A 161 2.00 11.22 -13.13
CA PRO A 161 1.40 12.10 -12.13
C PRO A 161 -0.02 11.67 -11.73
N LEU A 162 -0.30 11.68 -10.42
CA LEU A 162 -1.61 11.40 -9.86
C LEU A 162 -2.67 12.35 -10.46
N LEU A 163 -3.73 11.76 -10.99
CA LEU A 163 -4.89 12.47 -11.50
C LEU A 163 -5.99 12.50 -10.46
N ARG A 164 -6.66 13.63 -10.30
CA ARG A 164 -7.81 13.79 -9.39
C ARG A 164 -8.96 14.47 -10.11
N HIS A 165 -10.16 13.92 -9.96
CA HIS A 165 -11.37 14.54 -10.48
C HIS A 165 -11.87 15.61 -9.49
N PRO A 166 -12.07 16.87 -9.92
CA PRO A 166 -12.29 18.00 -9.00
C PRO A 166 -13.60 17.91 -8.22
N ARG A 167 -14.68 17.36 -8.81
CA ARG A 167 -15.99 17.27 -8.13
C ARG A 167 -16.08 16.08 -7.18
N SER A 168 -15.87 14.87 -7.70
CA SER A 168 -15.94 13.62 -6.92
C SER A 168 -14.74 13.37 -6.00
N GLY A 169 -13.61 14.05 -6.21
CA GLY A 169 -12.38 13.85 -5.45
C GLY A 169 -11.68 12.50 -5.69
N LEU A 170 -12.20 11.69 -6.61
CA LEU A 170 -11.61 10.40 -7.02
C LEU A 170 -10.24 10.63 -7.65
N ALA A 171 -9.32 9.71 -7.38
CA ALA A 171 -7.93 9.80 -7.75
C ALA A 171 -7.50 8.56 -8.52
N VAL A 172 -6.71 8.74 -9.58
CA VAL A 172 -6.27 7.66 -10.48
C VAL A 172 -4.76 7.77 -10.68
N GLU A 173 -4.05 6.68 -10.42
CA GLU A 173 -2.63 6.51 -10.66
C GLU A 173 -2.44 5.62 -11.90
N VAL A 174 -1.85 6.19 -12.96
CA VAL A 174 -1.48 5.42 -14.16
C VAL A 174 -0.05 4.92 -13.99
N HIS A 175 0.14 3.62 -13.96
CA HIS A 175 1.41 2.92 -13.83
C HIS A 175 1.86 2.40 -15.20
N ARG A 176 3.15 2.54 -15.49
CA ARG A 176 3.84 1.95 -16.65
C ARG A 176 4.82 0.84 -16.28
N ALA A 177 5.12 0.72 -14.99
CA ALA A 177 5.91 -0.36 -14.40
C ALA A 177 5.49 -0.53 -12.93
N LEU A 178 5.85 -1.65 -12.31
CA LEU A 178 5.41 -1.95 -10.93
C LEU A 178 6.28 -1.26 -9.87
N ILE A 179 7.57 -1.11 -10.17
CA ILE A 179 8.59 -0.54 -9.29
C ILE A 179 9.64 0.18 -10.15
N ARG A 180 10.31 1.18 -9.56
CA ARG A 180 11.52 1.79 -10.14
C ARG A 180 12.74 1.18 -9.45
N THR A 181 13.42 0.30 -10.15
CA THR A 181 14.71 -0.26 -9.74
C THR A 181 15.52 -0.56 -11.01
N ASP A 182 16.80 -0.25 -10.96
CA ASP A 182 17.82 -0.68 -11.92
C ASP A 182 18.34 -2.08 -11.62
N ARG A 183 18.07 -2.58 -10.41
CA ARG A 183 18.62 -3.85 -9.92
C ARG A 183 17.81 -5.08 -10.31
N PHE A 184 16.52 -4.93 -10.59
CA PHE A 184 15.60 -6.06 -10.76
C PHE A 184 14.59 -5.79 -11.87
N ASP A 185 14.34 -6.79 -12.71
CA ASP A 185 13.36 -6.68 -13.79
C ASP A 185 12.03 -7.35 -13.42
N PHE A 186 10.98 -6.53 -13.28
CA PHE A 186 9.61 -7.00 -13.07
C PHE A 186 8.71 -6.80 -14.31
N ARG A 187 9.29 -6.61 -15.50
CA ARG A 187 8.53 -6.51 -16.76
C ARG A 187 7.72 -7.78 -17.04
N ALA A 188 8.28 -8.96 -16.75
CA ALA A 188 7.56 -10.22 -16.91
C ALA A 188 6.29 -10.29 -16.03
N LEU A 189 6.38 -9.84 -14.77
CA LEU A 189 5.22 -9.76 -13.89
C LEU A 189 4.21 -8.69 -14.37
N ALA A 190 4.68 -7.55 -14.87
CA ALA A 190 3.81 -6.51 -15.44
C ALA A 190 3.07 -7.01 -16.69
N SER A 191 3.74 -7.76 -17.57
CA SER A 191 3.14 -8.41 -18.73
C SER A 191 2.11 -9.44 -18.30
N MET A 192 2.44 -10.31 -17.33
CA MET A 192 1.51 -11.31 -16.80
C MET A 192 0.24 -10.66 -16.23
N LEU A 193 0.36 -9.54 -15.49
CA LEU A 193 -0.79 -8.79 -14.97
C LEU A 193 -1.75 -8.31 -16.07
N LEU A 194 -1.22 -7.88 -17.22
CA LEU A 194 -2.01 -7.37 -18.36
C LEU A 194 -2.62 -8.52 -19.18
N GLU A 195 -1.80 -9.52 -19.49
CA GLU A 195 -2.13 -10.65 -20.38
C GLU A 195 -3.14 -11.61 -19.76
N THR A 196 -3.04 -11.83 -18.45
CA THR A 196 -3.95 -12.74 -17.72
C THR A 196 -5.10 -12.02 -17.04
N ALA A 197 -5.24 -10.70 -17.24
CA ALA A 197 -6.32 -9.93 -16.64
C ALA A 197 -7.70 -10.53 -16.98
N GLN A 198 -8.57 -10.57 -15.98
CA GLN A 198 -9.91 -11.13 -16.08
C GLN A 198 -10.93 -10.00 -16.16
N ASP A 199 -11.95 -10.16 -17.00
CA ASP A 199 -13.09 -9.25 -17.03
C ASP A 199 -14.04 -9.58 -15.87
N HIS A 200 -14.46 -8.53 -15.16
CA HIS A 200 -15.50 -8.58 -14.14
C HIS A 200 -16.61 -7.60 -14.50
N ASP A 201 -17.86 -8.05 -14.37
CA ASP A 201 -19.00 -7.21 -14.68
C ASP A 201 -19.35 -6.26 -13.53
N ILE A 202 -19.42 -4.98 -13.85
CA ILE A 202 -20.00 -3.94 -13.02
C ILE A 202 -21.20 -3.38 -13.78
N ALA A 203 -22.42 -3.66 -13.29
CA ALA A 203 -23.66 -3.26 -13.96
C ALA A 203 -23.68 -3.66 -15.46
N ALA A 204 -23.33 -4.92 -15.75
CA ALA A 204 -23.22 -5.50 -17.10
C ALA A 204 -22.21 -4.79 -18.02
N LYS A 205 -21.23 -4.06 -17.46
CA LYS A 205 -20.09 -3.51 -18.19
C LYS A 205 -18.80 -4.20 -17.74
N PRO A 206 -17.99 -4.73 -18.68
CA PRO A 206 -16.79 -5.45 -18.35
C PRO A 206 -15.68 -4.50 -17.88
N VAL A 207 -15.03 -4.86 -16.79
CA VAL A 207 -13.87 -4.16 -16.24
C VAL A 207 -12.73 -5.15 -16.03
N ARG A 208 -11.56 -4.86 -16.63
CA ARG A 208 -10.36 -5.71 -16.54
C ARG A 208 -9.66 -5.53 -15.20
N CYS A 209 -9.58 -6.60 -14.42
CA CYS A 209 -8.87 -6.65 -13.14
C CYS A 209 -7.79 -7.73 -13.15
N ALA A 210 -6.75 -7.54 -12.33
CA ALA A 210 -5.66 -8.49 -12.23
C ALA A 210 -6.16 -9.87 -11.77
N ALA A 211 -5.74 -10.93 -12.47
CA ALA A 211 -5.99 -12.30 -12.04
C ALA A 211 -5.34 -12.59 -10.68
N PRO A 212 -5.85 -13.57 -9.91
CA PRO A 212 -5.42 -13.83 -8.54
C PRO A 212 -3.90 -14.06 -8.39
N ILE A 213 -3.28 -14.86 -9.27
CA ILE A 213 -1.85 -15.21 -9.19
C ILE A 213 -0.93 -13.98 -9.36
N PRO A 214 -0.98 -13.24 -10.48
CA PRO A 214 -0.12 -12.06 -10.61
C PRO A 214 -0.49 -10.93 -9.65
N LEU A 215 -1.76 -10.82 -9.22
CA LEU A 215 -2.17 -9.90 -8.16
C LEU A 215 -1.49 -10.24 -6.83
N TYR A 216 -1.42 -11.52 -6.46
CA TYR A 216 -0.72 -11.99 -5.27
C TYR A 216 0.76 -11.60 -5.31
N CYS A 217 1.47 -11.92 -6.40
CA CYS A 217 2.87 -11.52 -6.59
C CYS A 217 3.05 -10.00 -6.53
N HIS A 218 2.11 -9.23 -7.11
CA HIS A 218 2.17 -7.77 -7.05
C HIS A 218 1.98 -7.23 -5.63
N LEU A 219 1.14 -7.84 -4.79
CA LEU A 219 1.01 -7.46 -3.37
C LEU A 219 2.31 -7.73 -2.59
N LEU A 220 2.95 -8.88 -2.83
CA LEU A 220 4.25 -9.19 -2.23
C LEU A 220 5.32 -8.18 -2.67
N LEU A 221 5.45 -7.92 -3.98
CA LEU A 221 6.36 -6.91 -4.52
C LEU A 221 6.11 -5.54 -3.89
N HIS A 222 4.84 -5.15 -3.76
CA HIS A 222 4.46 -3.88 -3.16
C HIS A 222 4.88 -3.80 -1.69
N ALA A 223 4.58 -4.82 -0.89
CA ALA A 223 4.87 -4.82 0.54
C ALA A 223 6.37 -4.94 0.81
N GLY A 224 7.06 -5.90 0.19
CA GLY A 224 8.47 -6.19 0.42
C GLY A 224 9.39 -5.19 -0.26
N LEU A 225 9.77 -5.44 -1.51
CA LEU A 225 10.86 -4.70 -2.17
C LEU A 225 10.52 -3.21 -2.42
N LYS A 226 9.25 -2.88 -2.69
CA LYS A 226 8.82 -1.51 -3.00
C LYS A 226 8.62 -0.64 -1.75
N SER A 227 7.94 -1.15 -0.73
CA SER A 227 7.60 -0.39 0.48
C SER A 227 8.40 -0.80 1.72
N ARG A 228 9.18 -1.87 1.69
CA ARG A 228 9.94 -2.35 2.87
C ARG A 228 9.04 -2.49 4.10
N PHE A 229 7.84 -3.01 3.87
CA PHE A 229 6.75 -3.22 4.82
C PHE A 229 6.17 -1.96 5.48
N ASP A 230 6.51 -0.76 5.00
CA ASP A 230 5.91 0.50 5.48
C ASP A 230 4.54 0.84 4.84
N CYS A 231 3.94 -0.10 4.11
CA CYS A 231 2.67 0.08 3.40
C CYS A 231 1.40 0.00 4.29
N GLY A 232 1.55 -0.35 5.57
CA GLY A 232 0.43 -0.57 6.49
C GLY A 232 0.02 -2.04 6.57
N PRO A 233 -0.80 -2.44 7.58
CA PRO A 233 -1.11 -3.84 7.83
C PRO A 233 -2.28 -4.35 6.96
N LEU A 234 -2.89 -3.50 6.13
CA LEU A 234 -3.99 -3.91 5.24
C LEU A 234 -3.58 -5.03 4.29
N VAL A 235 -2.29 -5.13 3.93
CA VAL A 235 -1.76 -6.24 3.13
C VAL A 235 -2.02 -7.60 3.78
N LEU A 236 -2.03 -7.69 5.11
CA LEU A 236 -2.31 -8.95 5.81
C LEU A 236 -3.74 -9.42 5.55
N ALA A 237 -4.71 -8.49 5.60
CA ALA A 237 -6.09 -8.79 5.24
C ALA A 237 -6.21 -9.14 3.76
N ASP A 238 -5.55 -8.39 2.87
CA ASP A 238 -5.57 -8.65 1.42
C ASP A 238 -5.11 -10.07 1.08
N LEU A 239 -4.00 -10.51 1.69
CA LEU A 239 -3.49 -11.88 1.51
C LEU A 239 -4.40 -12.93 2.17
N ALA A 240 -4.96 -12.65 3.35
CA ALA A 240 -5.89 -13.55 4.00
C ALA A 240 -7.16 -13.77 3.16
N PHE A 241 -7.75 -12.71 2.59
CA PHE A 241 -8.90 -12.82 1.70
C PHE A 241 -8.56 -13.57 0.40
N LEU A 242 -7.40 -13.34 -0.21
CA LEU A 242 -6.98 -14.11 -1.39
C LEU A 242 -6.85 -15.61 -1.09
N HIS A 243 -6.17 -15.98 0.01
CA HIS A 243 -6.03 -17.37 0.42
C HIS A 243 -7.36 -18.03 0.81
N ALA A 244 -8.27 -17.27 1.42
CA ALA A 244 -9.59 -17.77 1.77
C ALA A 244 -10.49 -17.96 0.52
N ARG A 245 -10.36 -17.06 -0.48
CA ARG A 245 -11.18 -17.08 -1.69
C ARG A 245 -10.72 -18.10 -2.73
N TYR A 246 -9.41 -18.35 -2.80
CA TYR A 246 -8.76 -19.25 -3.75
C TYR A 246 -7.86 -20.27 -3.04
N PRO A 247 -8.41 -21.14 -2.18
CA PRO A 247 -7.63 -22.15 -1.47
C PRO A 247 -6.92 -23.13 -2.41
N GLU A 248 -7.47 -23.37 -3.60
CA GLU A 248 -6.93 -24.22 -4.65
C GLU A 248 -5.68 -23.65 -5.33
N LEU A 249 -5.45 -22.33 -5.26
CA LEU A 249 -4.30 -21.65 -5.89
C LEU A 249 -3.10 -21.50 -4.95
N ARG A 250 -3.11 -22.16 -3.79
CA ARG A 250 -2.10 -21.97 -2.74
C ARG A 250 -0.69 -22.30 -3.23
N ASP A 251 -0.52 -23.45 -3.87
CA ASP A 251 0.79 -23.88 -4.32
C ASP A 251 1.25 -23.05 -5.54
N GLU A 252 0.31 -22.63 -6.38
CA GLU A 252 0.53 -21.72 -7.49
C GLU A 252 1.01 -20.35 -7.01
N PHE A 253 0.43 -19.82 -5.92
CA PHE A 253 0.90 -18.56 -5.30
C PHE A 253 2.35 -18.68 -4.85
N ALA A 254 2.72 -19.76 -4.15
CA ALA A 254 4.08 -19.98 -3.70
C ALA A 254 5.06 -20.16 -4.88
N ARG A 255 4.69 -20.96 -5.89
CA ARG A 255 5.50 -21.15 -7.10
C ARG A 255 5.69 -19.86 -7.89
N ALA A 256 4.64 -19.07 -8.07
CA ALA A 256 4.71 -17.79 -8.76
C ALA A 256 5.53 -16.76 -7.97
N ALA A 257 5.38 -16.71 -6.63
CA ALA A 257 6.24 -15.88 -5.80
C ALA A 257 7.71 -16.27 -5.96
N GLN A 258 8.03 -17.57 -6.00
CA GLN A 258 9.39 -18.06 -6.23
C GLN A 258 9.90 -17.67 -7.63
N SER A 259 9.11 -17.85 -8.69
CA SER A 259 9.55 -17.54 -10.06
C SER A 259 9.84 -16.05 -10.30
N PHE A 260 9.25 -15.17 -9.50
CA PHE A 260 9.52 -13.73 -9.52
C PHE A 260 10.51 -13.26 -8.43
N GLY A 261 11.20 -14.18 -7.73
CA GLY A 261 12.17 -13.84 -6.68
C GLY A 261 11.55 -13.19 -5.44
N LEU A 262 10.28 -13.47 -5.17
CA LEU A 262 9.50 -12.94 -4.05
C LEU A 262 9.35 -13.96 -2.90
N ALA A 263 10.02 -15.11 -2.97
CA ALA A 263 9.91 -16.20 -1.99
C ALA A 263 10.18 -15.75 -0.54
N ARG A 264 11.24 -14.96 -0.30
CA ARG A 264 11.49 -14.38 1.04
C ARG A 264 10.39 -13.44 1.55
N THR A 265 9.79 -12.66 0.65
CA THR A 265 8.68 -11.76 1.02
C THR A 265 7.43 -12.56 1.34
N GLU A 266 7.13 -13.56 0.53
CA GLU A 266 6.06 -14.53 0.73
C GLU A 266 6.23 -15.20 2.11
N ALA A 267 7.40 -15.79 2.37
CA ALA A 267 7.66 -16.51 3.61
C ALA A 267 7.48 -15.61 4.85
N LEU A 268 7.96 -14.36 4.82
CA LEU A 268 7.76 -13.42 5.93
C LEU A 268 6.28 -13.13 6.20
N LEU A 269 5.52 -12.78 5.16
CA LEU A 269 4.10 -12.43 5.33
C LEU A 269 3.28 -13.66 5.71
N SER A 270 3.59 -14.82 5.14
CA SER A 270 2.98 -16.11 5.50
C SER A 270 3.26 -16.48 6.96
N GLN A 271 4.46 -16.24 7.49
CA GLN A 271 4.75 -16.45 8.92
C GLN A 271 3.95 -15.50 9.83
N VAL A 272 3.73 -14.25 9.41
CA VAL A 272 2.83 -13.33 10.14
C VAL A 272 1.38 -13.85 10.07
N LEU A 273 0.91 -14.29 8.90
CA LEU A 273 -0.43 -14.86 8.72
C LEU A 273 -0.64 -16.12 9.58
N ILE A 274 0.30 -17.07 9.61
CA ILE A 274 0.25 -18.30 10.44
C ILE A 274 0.16 -17.99 11.92
N ARG A 275 0.88 -16.96 12.36
CA ARG A 275 0.87 -16.54 13.75
C ARG A 275 -0.50 -16.04 14.19
N HIS A 276 -1.22 -15.36 13.29
CA HIS A 276 -2.44 -14.62 13.58
C HIS A 276 -3.72 -15.20 12.95
N SER A 277 -3.63 -16.34 12.25
CA SER A 277 -4.78 -17.01 11.64
C SER A 277 -4.61 -18.53 11.61
N SER A 278 -5.65 -19.25 12.03
CA SER A 278 -5.71 -20.71 11.94
C SER A 278 -5.68 -21.23 10.50
N LEU A 279 -6.04 -20.38 9.53
CA LEU A 279 -6.05 -20.72 8.10
C LEU A 279 -4.67 -21.16 7.62
N ALA A 280 -3.62 -20.48 8.08
CA ALA A 280 -2.27 -20.81 7.65
C ALA A 280 -1.63 -21.95 8.47
N LYS A 281 -2.18 -22.29 9.65
CA LYS A 281 -1.87 -23.58 10.33
C LYS A 281 -2.50 -24.79 9.63
N ARG A 282 -3.64 -24.63 8.96
CA ARG A 282 -4.34 -25.69 8.21
C ARG A 282 -3.87 -25.80 6.75
N ALA A 283 -2.94 -24.96 6.32
CA ALA A 283 -2.62 -24.74 4.92
C ALA A 283 -1.63 -25.75 4.30
N GLY A 284 -1.02 -26.67 5.06
CA GLY A 284 -0.20 -27.77 4.51
C GLY A 284 1.14 -27.38 3.85
N SER A 285 1.25 -26.18 3.27
CA SER A 285 2.51 -25.59 2.84
C SER A 285 3.20 -24.97 4.05
N ASN A 286 4.30 -25.55 4.50
CA ASN A 286 5.12 -24.95 5.55
C ASN A 286 6.00 -23.88 4.87
N PRO A 287 5.72 -22.58 5.01
CA PRO A 287 6.56 -21.56 4.38
C PRO A 287 7.99 -21.71 4.88
N ALA A 288 8.95 -21.25 4.08
CA ALA A 288 10.36 -21.33 4.44
C ALA A 288 10.57 -20.76 5.86
N PRO A 289 11.38 -21.42 6.70
CA PRO A 289 11.61 -20.94 8.06
C PRO A 289 12.30 -19.57 8.01
N VAL A 290 11.74 -18.61 8.74
CA VAL A 290 12.32 -17.26 8.89
C VAL A 290 12.55 -17.00 10.37
N SER A 291 13.62 -16.28 10.69
CA SER A 291 13.95 -15.97 12.08
C SER A 291 12.82 -15.18 12.75
N ARG A 292 12.51 -15.54 14.01
CA ARG A 292 11.46 -14.87 14.79
C ARG A 292 11.68 -13.36 14.87
N GLY A 293 12.93 -12.92 14.99
CA GLY A 293 13.30 -11.51 15.03
C GLY A 293 12.94 -10.73 13.76
N LEU A 294 13.10 -11.33 12.57
CA LEU A 294 12.69 -10.70 11.30
C LEU A 294 11.16 -10.60 11.20
N VAL A 295 10.44 -11.64 11.61
CA VAL A 295 8.97 -11.64 11.63
C VAL A 295 8.45 -10.54 12.58
N ASP A 296 9.06 -10.42 13.77
CA ASP A 296 8.70 -9.38 14.75
C ASP A 296 9.03 -7.97 14.25
N HIS A 297 10.14 -7.81 13.52
CA HIS A 297 10.53 -6.54 12.87
C HIS A 297 9.52 -6.13 11.80
N VAL A 298 9.16 -7.04 10.88
CA VAL A 298 8.15 -6.79 9.84
C VAL A 298 6.79 -6.44 10.46
N ALA A 299 6.37 -7.17 11.50
CA ALA A 299 5.14 -6.87 12.21
C ALA A 299 5.15 -5.45 12.82
N ALA A 300 6.32 -4.96 13.29
CA ALA A 300 6.47 -3.58 13.75
C ALA A 300 6.40 -2.56 12.61
N LEU A 301 7.06 -2.85 11.48
CA LEU A 301 7.07 -1.97 10.29
C LEU A 301 5.66 -1.72 9.74
N LEU A 302 4.82 -2.75 9.72
CA LEU A 302 3.46 -2.69 9.18
C LEU A 302 2.55 -1.72 9.93
N VAL A 303 2.84 -1.39 11.20
CA VAL A 303 2.01 -0.49 12.03
C VAL A 303 2.73 0.82 12.38
N LEU A 304 3.80 1.15 11.66
CA LEU A 304 4.52 2.39 11.90
C LEU A 304 3.62 3.61 11.64
N PRO A 305 3.62 4.60 12.55
CA PRO A 305 2.92 5.86 12.31
C PRO A 305 3.43 6.54 11.03
N PRO A 306 2.55 7.24 10.27
CA PRO A 306 2.92 7.89 9.02
C PRO A 306 4.11 8.86 9.12
N ASP A 307 4.26 9.56 10.24
CA ASP A 307 5.39 10.47 10.47
C ASP A 307 6.72 9.73 10.61
N THR A 308 6.72 8.61 11.32
CA THR A 308 7.89 7.74 11.46
C THR A 308 8.29 7.15 10.12
N ILE A 309 7.32 6.71 9.30
CA ILE A 309 7.59 6.23 7.93
C ILE A 309 8.27 7.32 7.10
N ARG A 310 7.77 8.55 7.15
CA ARG A 310 8.37 9.70 6.44
C ARG A 310 9.81 9.97 6.90
N ALA A 311 10.05 9.94 8.21
CA ALA A 311 11.38 10.16 8.77
C ALA A 311 12.37 9.07 8.37
N ARG A 312 11.97 7.79 8.48
CA ARG A 312 12.81 6.64 8.12
C ARG A 312 13.11 6.58 6.62
N LYS A 313 12.12 6.86 5.76
CA LYS A 313 12.33 6.93 4.31
C LYS A 313 13.40 7.96 3.95
N PHE A 314 13.29 9.16 4.53
CA PHE A 314 14.28 10.22 4.32
C PHE A 314 15.68 9.82 4.81
N ALA A 315 15.78 9.18 5.99
CA ALA A 315 17.05 8.71 6.52
C ALA A 315 17.72 7.66 5.62
N ARG A 316 16.94 6.70 5.07
CA ARG A 316 17.43 5.70 4.12
C ARG A 316 17.92 6.33 2.81
N ASP A 317 17.15 7.28 2.27
CA ASP A 317 17.52 7.99 1.05
C ASP A 317 18.84 8.78 1.19
N LEU A 318 19.22 9.18 2.41
CA LEU A 318 20.52 9.81 2.71
C LEU A 318 21.68 8.83 2.85
N GLN A 319 21.41 7.58 3.23
CA GLN A 319 22.43 6.54 3.45
C GLN A 319 22.71 5.70 2.21
N GLU A 320 21.75 5.59 1.27
CA GLU A 320 22.00 4.96 -0.02
C GLU A 320 22.98 5.83 -0.84
N ASP A 321 24.21 5.35 -1.05
CA ASP A 321 25.24 5.95 -1.90
C ASP A 321 24.72 6.19 -3.33
N ARG A 322 24.17 7.38 -3.56
CA ARG A 322 23.85 7.89 -4.89
C ARG A 322 24.76 9.09 -5.16
N PRO A 323 25.27 9.27 -6.40
CA PRO A 323 26.29 10.26 -6.70
C PRO A 323 25.93 11.66 -6.17
N LEU A 324 26.79 12.15 -5.28
CA LEU A 324 26.54 13.16 -4.24
C LEU A 324 26.16 14.56 -4.76
N GLY A 325 26.58 14.92 -5.98
CA GLY A 325 26.62 16.35 -6.38
C GLY A 325 25.27 16.96 -6.80
N ARG A 326 24.41 16.22 -7.51
CA ARG A 326 23.20 16.81 -8.15
C ARG A 326 21.88 16.46 -7.45
N LYS A 327 21.81 15.34 -6.72
CA LYS A 327 20.58 14.90 -6.01
C LYS A 327 20.50 15.38 -4.56
N LEU A 328 21.64 15.60 -3.88
CA LEU A 328 21.64 16.16 -2.53
C LEU A 328 21.12 17.60 -2.55
N LEU A 329 21.55 18.40 -3.53
CA LEU A 329 21.02 19.74 -3.81
C LEU A 329 19.54 19.72 -4.20
N ALA A 330 19.06 18.72 -4.95
CA ALA A 330 17.65 18.59 -5.31
C ALA A 330 16.76 18.08 -4.15
N LEU A 331 17.28 17.20 -3.29
CA LEU A 331 16.62 16.74 -2.07
C LEU A 331 16.58 17.85 -1.02
N LEU A 332 17.66 18.62 -0.86
CA LEU A 332 17.68 19.82 -0.03
C LEU A 332 16.77 20.90 -0.62
N ALA A 333 16.77 21.14 -1.94
CA ALA A 333 15.87 22.09 -2.59
C ALA A 333 14.39 21.67 -2.49
N GLY A 334 14.08 20.38 -2.60
CA GLY A 334 12.72 19.84 -2.42
C GLY A 334 12.29 19.74 -0.95
N ALA A 335 13.24 19.61 -0.03
CA ALA A 335 13.05 19.69 1.43
C ALA A 335 13.03 21.12 1.97
N LEU A 336 13.41 22.12 1.16
CA LEU A 336 13.37 23.54 1.50
C LEU A 336 12.34 24.34 0.69
N ARG A 337 11.69 23.73 -0.32
CA ARG A 337 10.59 24.32 -1.10
C ARG A 337 9.28 23.55 -0.86
N PRO A 338 8.56 23.82 0.24
CA PRO A 338 7.26 23.22 0.47
C PRO A 338 6.25 23.74 -0.55
N SER A 339 5.23 22.94 -0.85
CA SER A 339 4.03 23.46 -1.49
C SER A 339 3.17 24.17 -0.45
N ARG A 340 2.29 25.09 -0.89
CA ARG A 340 1.30 25.75 -0.01
C ARG A 340 0.48 24.72 0.79
N ALA A 341 0.14 23.59 0.18
CA ALA A 341 -0.51 22.46 0.82
C ALA A 341 0.32 21.80 1.95
N LYS A 342 1.66 21.76 1.81
CA LYS A 342 2.54 21.21 2.85
C LYS A 342 2.69 22.15 4.04
N ILE A 343 2.75 23.47 3.81
CA ILE A 343 2.76 24.46 4.90
C ILE A 343 1.42 24.40 5.63
N SER A 344 0.32 24.45 4.88
CA SER A 344 -1.05 24.30 5.38
C SER A 344 -1.24 23.06 6.26
N ALA A 345 -0.78 21.89 5.79
CA ALA A 345 -0.90 20.64 6.53
C ALA A 345 -0.10 20.62 7.85
N ALA A 346 1.01 21.37 7.94
CA ALA A 346 1.85 21.41 9.12
C ALA A 346 1.43 22.51 10.12
N THR A 347 0.88 23.62 9.63
CA THR A 347 0.56 24.79 10.47
C THR A 347 -0.94 24.98 10.69
N GLY A 348 -1.79 24.18 10.05
CA GLY A 348 -3.24 24.22 10.19
C GLY A 348 -3.91 25.37 9.43
N ILE A 349 -3.17 26.10 8.60
CA ILE A 349 -3.65 27.28 7.86
C ILE A 349 -4.15 26.88 6.48
N ASP A 350 -5.13 27.58 5.94
CA ASP A 350 -5.62 27.32 4.58
C ASP A 350 -4.49 27.44 3.53
N ALA A 351 -4.38 26.45 2.64
CA ALA A 351 -3.41 26.45 1.56
C ALA A 351 -3.61 27.63 0.58
N ASP A 352 -4.83 28.16 0.48
CA ASP A 352 -5.16 29.27 -0.40
C ASP A 352 -5.00 30.65 0.27
N ALA A 353 -4.68 30.70 1.57
CA ALA A 353 -4.44 31.94 2.29
C ALA A 353 -3.28 32.76 1.70
N ARG A 354 -3.52 34.03 1.35
CA ARG A 354 -2.49 34.93 0.76
C ARG A 354 -1.15 34.92 1.52
N LEU A 355 -1.20 34.76 2.84
CA LEU A 355 -0.05 34.84 3.73
C LEU A 355 0.52 33.48 4.17
N VAL A 356 0.15 32.36 3.53
CA VAL A 356 0.62 31.00 3.90
C VAL A 356 2.16 30.91 3.99
N TRP A 357 2.89 31.69 3.20
CA TRP A 357 4.36 31.69 3.20
C TRP A 357 4.99 32.30 4.46
N LEU A 358 4.27 33.12 5.24
CA LEU A 358 4.76 33.59 6.55
C LEU A 358 4.96 32.44 7.55
N HIS A 359 4.34 31.29 7.30
CA HIS A 359 4.44 30.10 8.12
C HIS A 359 5.53 29.13 7.65
N TYR A 360 6.29 29.51 6.61
CA TYR A 360 7.45 28.76 6.14
C TYR A 360 8.52 28.53 7.24
N PRO A 361 8.89 29.53 8.08
CA PRO A 361 9.86 29.31 9.15
C PRO A 361 9.37 28.30 10.19
N ALA A 362 8.09 28.33 10.56
CA ALA A 362 7.49 27.37 11.49
C ALA A 362 7.49 25.95 10.90
N TRP A 363 7.13 25.81 9.62
CA TRP A 363 7.23 24.55 8.89
C TRP A 363 8.67 24.03 8.84
N LEU A 364 9.64 24.90 8.54
CA LEU A 364 11.06 24.54 8.48
C LEU A 364 11.60 24.13 9.85
N PHE A 365 11.20 24.83 10.92
CA PHE A 365 11.59 24.50 12.29
C PHE A 365 11.07 23.12 12.72
N ASP A 366 9.78 22.85 12.52
CA ASP A 366 9.19 21.54 12.84
C ASP A 366 9.85 20.41 12.04
N ARG A 367 10.13 20.66 10.75
CA ARG A 367 10.88 19.73 9.88
C ARG A 367 12.30 19.47 10.39
N SER A 368 13.00 20.52 10.81
CA SER A 368 14.36 20.45 11.34
C SER A 368 14.41 19.71 12.67
N ARG A 369 13.40 19.93 13.53
CA ARG A 369 13.24 19.25 14.82
C ARG A 369 13.08 17.74 14.65
N LEU A 370 12.23 17.30 13.72
CA LEU A 370 12.04 15.88 13.39
C LEU A 370 13.34 15.22 12.90
N ILE A 371 14.15 15.94 12.11
CA ILE A 371 15.43 15.45 11.60
C ILE A 371 16.49 15.36 12.70
N LEU A 372 16.60 16.40 13.55
CA LEU A 372 17.58 16.46 14.62
C LEU A 372 17.27 15.45 15.74
N ALA A 373 15.99 15.28 16.08
CA ALA A 373 15.55 14.24 17.01
C ALA A 373 15.91 12.82 16.50
N GLY A 374 15.74 12.55 15.20
CA GLY A 374 16.12 11.27 14.60
C GLY A 374 17.64 11.06 14.47
N LYS A 375 18.44 12.13 14.32
CA LYS A 375 19.91 12.02 14.22
C LYS A 375 20.60 11.79 15.56
N ALA A 376 20.04 12.28 16.67
CA ALA A 376 20.64 12.18 18.01
C ALA A 376 20.31 10.85 18.72
N ASP A 377 19.23 10.17 18.34
CA ASP A 377 18.83 8.91 18.94
C ASP A 377 19.60 7.71 18.35
N ARG A 378 20.34 6.98 19.20
CA ARG A 378 21.01 5.73 18.81
C ARG A 378 20.00 4.64 18.42
N GLY A 379 18.81 4.65 19.03
CA GLY A 379 17.71 3.73 18.72
C GLY A 379 17.26 3.87 17.27
N PHE A 380 16.93 5.09 16.86
CA PHE A 380 16.53 5.40 15.47
C PHE A 380 17.55 4.94 14.43
N ARG A 381 18.86 5.17 14.65
CA ARG A 381 19.90 4.71 13.70
C ARG A 381 19.96 3.18 13.60
N SER A 382 19.87 2.49 14.72
CA SER A 382 19.81 1.01 14.75
C SER A 382 18.59 0.48 14.00
N GLU A 383 17.45 1.14 14.10
CA GLU A 383 16.24 0.78 13.34
C GLU A 383 16.41 0.98 11.84
N VAL A 384 16.99 2.11 11.41
CA VAL A 384 17.26 2.35 9.98
C VAL A 384 18.22 1.32 9.40
N ASN A 385 19.26 0.92 10.15
CA ASN A 385 20.17 -0.14 9.71
C ASN A 385 19.46 -1.49 9.57
N ARG A 386 18.60 -1.86 10.53
CA ARG A 386 17.78 -3.07 10.44
C ARG A 386 16.84 -3.06 9.23
N ASP A 387 16.28 -1.90 8.86
CA ASP A 387 15.46 -1.75 7.65
C ASP A 387 16.29 -2.00 6.37
N LEU A 388 17.54 -1.56 6.34
CA LEU A 388 18.46 -1.77 5.20
C LEU A 388 18.91 -3.22 5.10
N GLU A 389 19.27 -3.85 6.22
CA GLU A 389 19.61 -5.27 6.30
C GLU A 389 18.45 -6.15 5.84
N LEU A 390 17.22 -5.86 6.29
CA LEU A 390 16.02 -6.53 5.81
C LEU A 390 15.89 -6.38 4.28
N HIS A 391 16.08 -5.18 3.75
CA HIS A 391 15.96 -4.96 2.30
C HIS A 391 17.01 -5.72 1.49
N GLN A 392 18.27 -5.76 1.96
CA GLN A 392 19.33 -6.56 1.36
C GLN A 392 18.99 -8.05 1.41
N TRP A 393 18.48 -8.51 2.56
CA TRP A 393 18.03 -9.88 2.70
C TRP A 393 16.88 -10.23 1.74
N LEU A 394 15.89 -9.36 1.54
CA LEU A 394 14.83 -9.58 0.54
C LEU A 394 15.38 -9.64 -0.89
N ALA A 395 16.36 -8.80 -1.21
CA ALA A 395 16.95 -8.67 -2.54
C ALA A 395 17.83 -9.85 -2.97
N ALA A 396 18.36 -10.63 -2.01
CA ALA A 396 19.33 -11.68 -2.33
C ALA A 396 18.75 -12.85 -3.15
N ASP A 397 17.43 -13.11 -3.08
CA ASP A 397 16.80 -14.14 -3.92
C ASP A 397 16.81 -13.77 -5.41
N LEU A 398 16.74 -12.46 -5.71
CA LEU A 398 16.76 -11.96 -7.08
C LEU A 398 18.16 -12.01 -7.67
N GLN A 399 19.19 -11.73 -6.85
CA GLN A 399 20.59 -11.84 -7.27
C GLN A 399 20.96 -13.29 -7.62
N ALA A 400 20.56 -14.25 -6.79
CA ALA A 400 20.80 -15.67 -7.05
C ALA A 400 20.00 -16.23 -8.25
N ALA A 401 18.95 -15.56 -8.70
CA ALA A 401 18.20 -15.92 -9.90
C ALA A 401 18.87 -15.37 -11.17
N ASP A 402 19.38 -14.13 -11.12
CA ASP A 402 20.13 -13.51 -12.22
C ASP A 402 21.45 -14.25 -12.51
N ASP A 403 22.19 -14.65 -11.47
CA ASP A 403 23.46 -15.37 -11.63
C ASP A 403 23.29 -16.74 -12.32
N ARG A 404 22.17 -17.43 -12.06
CA ARG A 404 21.83 -18.74 -12.69
C ARG A 404 21.26 -18.63 -14.11
N GLY A 405 20.90 -17.42 -14.55
CA GLY A 405 20.46 -17.16 -15.92
C GLY A 405 21.59 -16.73 -16.86
N GLN A 406 22.79 -16.51 -16.32
CA GLN A 406 24.00 -16.12 -17.06
C GLN A 406 25.02 -17.27 -17.23
N GLU A 407 24.84 -18.39 -16.52
CA GLU A 407 25.49 -19.69 -16.77
C GLU A 407 24.67 -20.52 -17.75
#